data_AF-A0A9N9HBS5-F1
#
_entry.id   AF-A0A9N9HBS5-F1
#
_cell.length_a   1.000
_cell.length_b   1.000
_cell.length_c   1.000
_cell.angle_alpha   90.00
_cell.angle_beta   90.00
_cell.angle_gamma   90.00
#
_symmetry.space_group_name_H-M   'P 1'
#
loop_
_entity.id
_entity.type
_entity.pdbx_description
1 polymer ?
#
loop_
_entity_poly.entity_id
_entity_poly.type
_entity_poly.pdbx_seq_one_letter_code
_entity_poly.pdbx_strand_id
1 'polypeptide(L)'
;DPVLFFVILKMMQMLALNDKLKQDAQVLHGDIAQAQREITMKRFREGKFKCIICTDVLARGIDIPQVDLVINCEPPKDIETYVHRAGRTARAGRLGTAVTFFKPQEEYLLLNIQRRTGIVFQMVGPPQPQEIIAATANDVIKNIESVESTVVSYFHETAKELIASQGAVEALSAALAYMSGYAGGIKKRSLMSAVEGYTTLLFRFTYPIRHSSYVRNIFRNHYPQLSEDSIKAFKLTKDMQGVVFDISSDKLEIGKDGEIVLAGKPWANSKTTTLEIAKELPELQE
;
A
#
# COMPACT_ATOMS: atom_id res chain seq x y z
N ASP A 1 -1.05 16.91 -2.43
CA ASP A 1 -2.47 17.08 -2.74
C ASP A 1 -3.31 16.74 -1.51
N PRO A 2 -4.35 17.53 -1.19
CA PRO A 2 -5.26 17.27 -0.07
C PRO A 2 -6.04 15.95 -0.23
N VAL A 3 -6.04 15.15 0.84
CA VAL A 3 -6.67 13.83 0.93
C VAL A 3 -7.65 13.78 2.11
N LEU A 4 -8.80 13.15 1.91
CA LEU A 4 -9.79 12.92 2.96
C LEU A 4 -9.99 11.42 3.19
N PHE A 5 -9.68 10.97 4.41
CA PHE A 5 -9.88 9.61 4.87
C PHE A 5 -11.20 9.51 5.66
N PHE A 6 -12.05 8.57 5.26
CA PHE A 6 -13.25 8.17 5.98
C PHE A 6 -13.01 6.85 6.70
N VAL A 7 -13.22 6.86 8.02
CA VAL A 7 -12.91 5.75 8.93
C VAL A 7 -14.01 5.56 9.97
N ILE A 8 -14.06 4.38 10.59
CA ILE A 8 -14.80 4.20 11.85
C ILE A 8 -14.04 4.88 12.98
N LEU A 9 -14.76 5.42 13.97
CA LEU A 9 -14.21 6.00 15.20
C LEU A 9 -13.08 5.15 15.82
N LYS A 10 -13.26 3.82 15.89
CA LYS A 10 -12.27 2.90 16.47
C LYS A 10 -10.93 2.88 15.72
N MET A 11 -10.90 3.19 14.43
CA MET A 11 -9.70 3.18 13.60
C MET A 11 -9.01 4.56 13.51
N MET A 12 -9.70 5.64 13.90
CA MET A 12 -9.17 7.00 13.81
C MET A 12 -7.84 7.14 14.52
N GLN A 13 -7.79 6.71 15.78
CA GLN A 13 -6.60 6.90 16.61
C GLN A 13 -5.43 6.07 16.10
N MET A 14 -5.70 4.86 15.60
CA MET A 14 -4.67 4.01 14.98
C MET A 14 -4.06 4.69 13.74
N LEU A 15 -4.89 5.23 12.85
CA LEU A 15 -4.43 5.88 11.62
C LEU A 15 -3.72 7.21 11.92
N ALA A 16 -4.22 7.98 12.89
CA ALA A 16 -3.63 9.25 13.29
C ALA A 16 -2.27 9.10 13.98
N LEU A 17 -2.04 7.97 14.65
CA LEU A 17 -0.76 7.66 15.30
C LEU A 17 0.24 6.98 14.38
N ASN A 18 -0.14 6.66 13.14
CA ASN A 18 0.79 6.06 12.19
C ASN A 18 1.92 7.03 11.85
N ASP A 19 3.18 6.61 12.00
CA ASP A 19 4.34 7.50 11.82
C ASP A 19 4.39 8.17 10.44
N LYS A 20 3.86 7.52 9.40
CA LYS A 20 3.83 8.08 8.04
C LYS A 20 2.73 9.12 7.83
N LEU A 21 1.64 9.05 8.60
CA LEU A 21 0.50 9.96 8.47
C LEU A 21 0.49 11.05 9.55
N LYS A 22 1.01 10.76 10.75
CA LYS A 22 0.89 11.61 11.94
C LYS A 22 1.34 13.05 11.74
N GLN A 23 2.38 13.27 10.94
CA GLN A 23 2.91 14.61 10.68
C GLN A 23 2.03 15.42 9.72
N ASP A 24 1.27 14.74 8.86
CA ASP A 24 0.53 15.36 7.75
C ASP A 24 -0.99 15.11 7.83
N ALA A 25 -1.48 14.58 8.96
CA ALA A 25 -2.87 14.24 9.17
C ALA A 25 -3.45 14.87 10.44
N GLN A 26 -4.73 15.25 10.40
CA GLN A 26 -5.51 15.66 11.56
C GLN A 26 -6.81 14.87 11.65
N VAL A 27 -7.24 14.55 12.87
CA VAL A 27 -8.51 13.86 13.12
C VAL A 27 -9.62 14.86 13.32
N LEU A 28 -10.77 14.59 12.69
CA LEU A 28 -12.01 15.29 12.94
C LEU A 28 -13.10 14.27 13.33
N HIS A 29 -13.68 14.42 14.53
CA HIS A 29 -14.87 13.67 14.97
C HIS A 29 -15.91 14.55 15.72
N GLY A 30 -17.07 13.94 15.99
CA GLY A 30 -18.25 14.61 16.57
C GLY A 30 -18.03 15.28 17.92
N ASP A 31 -17.04 14.86 18.70
CA ASP A 31 -16.78 15.41 20.05
C ASP A 31 -15.82 16.60 20.03
N ILE A 32 -15.22 16.93 18.87
CA ILE A 32 -14.38 18.12 18.73
C ILE A 32 -15.28 19.36 18.74
N ALA A 33 -14.95 20.34 19.60
CA ALA A 33 -15.66 21.61 19.68
C ALA A 33 -15.62 22.38 18.34
N GLN A 34 -16.71 23.09 18.02
CA GLN A 34 -16.88 23.79 16.74
C GLN A 34 -15.72 24.76 16.42
N ALA A 35 -15.27 25.55 17.40
CA ALA A 35 -14.13 26.46 17.22
C ALA A 35 -12.83 25.73 16.81
N GLN A 36 -12.57 24.57 17.42
CA GLN A 36 -11.41 23.76 17.07
C GLN A 36 -11.53 23.16 15.65
N ARG A 37 -12.75 22.80 15.23
CA ARG A 37 -13.00 22.33 13.85
C ARG A 37 -12.65 23.42 12.85
N GLU A 38 -13.13 24.64 13.06
CA GLU A 38 -12.87 25.78 12.16
C GLU A 38 -11.37 26.09 12.04
N ILE A 39 -10.64 26.04 13.15
CA ILE A 39 -9.17 26.19 13.16
C ILE A 39 -8.51 25.09 12.33
N THR A 40 -8.88 23.83 12.53
CA THR A 40 -8.34 22.70 11.78
C THR A 40 -8.64 22.84 10.28
N MET A 41 -9.86 23.25 9.92
CA MET A 41 -10.24 23.48 8.52
C MET A 41 -9.47 24.64 7.89
N LYS A 42 -9.23 25.73 8.62
CA LYS A 42 -8.40 26.84 8.14
C LYS A 42 -6.98 26.36 7.83
N ARG A 43 -6.36 25.63 8.75
CA ARG A 43 -5.01 25.06 8.57
C ARG A 43 -4.92 24.09 7.40
N PHE A 44 -5.98 23.31 7.17
CA PHE A 44 -6.08 22.43 6.01
C PHE A 44 -6.11 23.22 4.69
N ARG A 45 -6.92 24.28 4.61
CA ARG A 45 -6.97 25.17 3.42
C ARG A 45 -5.64 25.88 3.15
N GLU A 46 -4.90 26.21 4.21
CA GLU A 46 -3.56 26.80 4.13
C GLU A 46 -2.47 25.77 3.79
N GLY A 47 -2.82 24.48 3.60
CA GLY A 47 -1.87 23.43 3.27
C GLY A 47 -0.90 23.08 4.41
N LYS A 48 -1.23 23.42 5.67
CA LYS A 48 -0.38 23.10 6.84
C LYS A 48 -0.29 21.60 7.10
N PHE A 49 -1.27 20.85 6.62
CA PHE A 49 -1.28 19.40 6.55
C PHE A 49 -2.20 19.00 5.39
N LYS A 50 -1.97 17.82 4.82
CA LYS A 50 -2.64 17.35 3.59
C LYS A 50 -3.73 16.33 3.85
N CYS A 51 -3.83 15.74 5.04
CA CYS A 51 -4.79 14.67 5.31
C CYS A 51 -5.77 15.02 6.42
N ILE A 52 -7.06 14.75 6.21
CA ILE A 52 -8.07 14.75 7.28
C ILE A 52 -8.58 13.31 7.46
N ILE A 53 -8.64 12.84 8.70
CA ILE A 53 -9.23 11.56 9.09
C ILE A 53 -10.55 11.84 9.79
N CYS A 54 -11.68 11.41 9.22
CA CYS A 54 -13.01 11.75 9.71
C CYS A 54 -14.01 10.58 9.67
N THR A 55 -15.11 10.72 10.42
CA THR A 55 -16.27 9.81 10.38
C THR A 55 -17.42 10.46 9.61
N ASP A 56 -18.40 9.64 9.21
CA ASP A 56 -19.59 10.08 8.47
C ASP A 56 -20.38 11.20 9.15
N VAL A 57 -20.39 11.20 10.48
CA VAL A 57 -21.11 12.19 11.29
C VAL A 57 -20.59 13.61 11.04
N LEU A 58 -19.31 13.76 10.70
CA LEU A 58 -18.70 15.06 10.41
C LEU A 58 -18.75 15.49 8.95
N ALA A 59 -19.05 14.58 8.02
CA ALA A 59 -19.20 14.95 6.60
C ALA A 59 -20.43 15.84 6.34
N ARG A 60 -21.38 15.85 7.28
CA ARG A 60 -22.63 16.61 7.22
C ARG A 60 -22.52 17.86 8.10
N GLY A 61 -22.69 19.03 7.51
CA GLY A 61 -22.72 20.31 8.22
C GLY A 61 -21.37 21.03 8.40
N ILE A 62 -20.25 20.41 8.00
CA ILE A 62 -18.95 21.08 7.92
C ILE A 62 -18.61 21.33 6.45
N ASP A 63 -18.27 22.57 6.14
CA ASP A 63 -17.72 22.96 4.84
C ASP A 63 -16.28 22.44 4.69
N ILE A 64 -16.18 21.15 4.37
CA ILE A 64 -14.92 20.52 3.98
C ILE A 64 -14.60 21.02 2.57
N PRO A 65 -13.43 21.66 2.35
CA PRO A 65 -13.04 22.13 1.03
C PRO A 65 -12.89 20.93 0.09
N GLN A 66 -12.97 21.20 -1.20
CA GLN A 66 -12.77 20.19 -2.22
C GLN A 66 -11.39 19.54 -2.06
N VAL A 67 -11.34 18.21 -2.13
CA VAL A 67 -10.12 17.42 -2.00
C VAL A 67 -9.82 16.66 -3.29
N ASP A 68 -8.57 16.31 -3.54
CA ASP A 68 -8.19 15.59 -4.77
C ASP A 68 -8.46 14.08 -4.66
N LEU A 69 -8.48 13.56 -3.43
CA LEU A 69 -8.64 12.14 -3.15
C LEU A 69 -9.52 11.92 -1.93
N VAL A 70 -10.49 11.02 -2.06
CA VAL A 70 -11.29 10.45 -0.97
C VAL A 70 -10.92 8.99 -0.79
N ILE A 71 -10.60 8.59 0.44
CA ILE A 71 -10.30 7.19 0.80
C ILE A 71 -11.34 6.71 1.79
N ASN A 72 -12.14 5.73 1.39
CA ASN A 72 -13.01 4.97 2.27
C ASN A 72 -12.21 3.80 2.82
N CYS A 73 -11.85 3.81 4.12
CA CYS A 73 -11.13 2.69 4.73
C CYS A 73 -11.98 1.43 4.91
N GLU A 74 -13.29 1.56 4.68
CA GLU A 74 -14.25 0.47 4.58
C GLU A 74 -15.38 0.87 3.61
N PRO A 75 -16.09 -0.10 3.02
CA PRO A 75 -17.20 0.21 2.11
C PRO A 75 -18.32 0.95 2.84
N PRO A 76 -18.85 2.04 2.26
CA PRO A 76 -20.08 2.65 2.77
C PRO A 76 -21.23 1.63 2.79
N LYS A 77 -22.02 1.65 3.87
CA LYS A 77 -23.14 0.71 4.05
C LYS A 77 -24.32 0.98 3.11
N ASP A 78 -24.42 2.21 2.64
CA ASP A 78 -25.49 2.70 1.80
C ASP A 78 -24.96 3.68 0.74
N ILE A 79 -25.78 3.89 -0.28
CA ILE A 79 -25.46 4.72 -1.44
C ILE A 79 -25.36 6.20 -1.08
N GLU A 80 -26.23 6.69 -0.20
CA GLU A 80 -26.23 8.11 0.17
C GLU A 80 -24.92 8.47 0.84
N THR A 81 -24.43 7.61 1.73
CA THR A 81 -23.12 7.75 2.35
C THR A 81 -22.01 7.75 1.30
N TYR A 82 -22.00 6.79 0.35
CA TYR A 82 -20.99 6.77 -0.71
C TYR A 82 -20.99 8.06 -1.53
N VAL A 83 -22.15 8.49 -2.01
CA VAL A 83 -22.30 9.70 -2.84
C VAL A 83 -21.87 10.95 -2.07
N HIS A 84 -22.20 11.08 -0.77
CA HIS A 84 -21.76 12.21 0.04
C HIS A 84 -20.25 12.26 0.27
N ARG A 85 -19.61 11.09 0.44
CA ARG A 85 -18.16 10.96 0.61
C ARG A 85 -17.43 11.23 -0.70
N ALA A 86 -17.76 10.51 -1.77
CA ALA A 86 -17.16 10.69 -3.10
C ALA A 86 -17.41 12.10 -3.66
N GLY A 87 -18.57 12.68 -3.35
CA GLY A 87 -18.90 14.06 -3.65
C GLY A 87 -18.03 15.10 -2.90
N ARG A 88 -16.99 14.72 -2.15
CA ARG A 88 -15.97 15.65 -1.63
C ARG A 88 -14.83 15.92 -2.60
N THR A 89 -14.62 15.01 -3.56
CA THR A 89 -13.58 15.17 -4.58
C THR A 89 -14.14 15.65 -5.91
N ALA A 90 -15.28 15.09 -6.34
CA ALA A 90 -15.90 15.42 -7.61
C ALA A 90 -17.08 16.41 -7.44
N ARG A 91 -16.78 17.69 -7.18
CA ARG A 91 -17.78 18.80 -7.15
C ARG A 91 -17.60 19.76 -8.32
N ALA A 92 -18.69 20.41 -8.70
CA ALA A 92 -18.74 21.49 -9.69
C ALA A 92 -18.12 21.11 -11.06
N GLY A 93 -18.37 19.88 -11.53
CA GLY A 93 -17.91 19.41 -12.85
C GLY A 93 -16.43 19.02 -12.93
N ARG A 94 -15.68 19.08 -11.83
CA ARG A 94 -14.29 18.58 -11.77
C ARG A 94 -14.28 17.07 -11.56
N LEU A 95 -13.32 16.41 -12.20
CA LEU A 95 -12.99 15.01 -11.92
C LEU A 95 -12.31 14.92 -10.55
N GLY A 96 -12.54 13.82 -9.85
CA GLY A 96 -12.00 13.53 -8.53
C GLY A 96 -11.88 12.02 -8.32
N THR A 97 -10.98 11.60 -7.43
CA THR A 97 -10.70 10.17 -7.22
C THR A 97 -11.25 9.70 -5.88
N ALA A 98 -12.04 8.64 -5.89
CA ALA A 98 -12.55 7.98 -4.67
C ALA A 98 -12.10 6.52 -4.64
N VAL A 99 -11.26 6.17 -3.66
CA VAL A 99 -10.74 4.82 -3.45
C VAL A 99 -11.49 4.20 -2.27
N THR A 100 -11.91 2.94 -2.40
CA THR A 100 -12.59 2.22 -1.32
C THR A 100 -11.87 0.92 -1.03
N PHE A 101 -11.39 0.76 0.19
CA PHE A 101 -10.88 -0.51 0.68
C PHE A 101 -12.05 -1.39 1.09
N PHE A 102 -11.94 -2.68 0.81
CA PHE A 102 -12.94 -3.68 1.15
C PHE A 102 -12.25 -5.01 1.44
N LYS A 103 -12.88 -5.84 2.26
CA LYS A 103 -12.52 -7.26 2.39
C LYS A 103 -13.37 -8.09 1.42
N PRO A 104 -12.96 -9.30 1.04
CA PRO A 104 -13.74 -10.16 0.14
C PRO A 104 -15.21 -10.31 0.57
N GLN A 105 -15.48 -10.48 1.87
CA GLN A 105 -16.84 -10.63 2.38
C GLN A 105 -17.69 -9.35 2.31
N GLU A 106 -17.08 -8.19 2.05
CA GLU A 106 -17.72 -6.88 1.98
C GLU A 106 -17.96 -6.45 0.52
N GLU A 107 -17.51 -7.24 -0.48
CA GLU A 107 -17.62 -6.92 -1.91
C GLU A 107 -19.08 -6.67 -2.34
N TYR A 108 -20.03 -7.40 -1.76
CA TYR A 108 -21.45 -7.24 -2.05
C TYR A 108 -21.97 -5.82 -1.77
N LEU A 109 -21.36 -5.08 -0.83
CA LEU A 109 -21.71 -3.68 -0.55
C LEU A 109 -21.38 -2.77 -1.73
N LEU A 110 -20.23 -2.98 -2.37
CA LEU A 110 -19.82 -2.24 -3.56
C LEU A 110 -20.71 -2.57 -4.76
N LEU A 111 -21.04 -3.85 -4.96
CA LEU A 111 -21.96 -4.29 -6.01
C LEU A 111 -23.37 -3.69 -5.83
N ASN A 112 -23.84 -3.54 -4.58
CA ASN A 112 -25.09 -2.86 -4.28
C ASN A 112 -25.07 -1.38 -4.67
N ILE A 113 -23.96 -0.69 -4.36
CA ILE A 113 -23.77 0.71 -4.73
C ILE A 113 -23.74 0.85 -6.26
N GLN A 114 -22.96 0.03 -6.94
CA GLN A 114 -22.82 0.03 -8.41
C GLN A 114 -24.18 -0.18 -9.10
N ARG A 115 -24.97 -1.17 -8.67
CA ARG A 115 -26.30 -1.45 -9.24
C ARG A 115 -27.27 -0.27 -9.11
N ARG A 116 -27.22 0.47 -8.00
CA ARG A 116 -28.18 1.55 -7.71
C ARG A 116 -27.72 2.92 -8.16
N THR A 117 -26.42 3.13 -8.35
CA THR A 117 -25.85 4.41 -8.81
C THR A 117 -25.48 4.41 -10.29
N GLY A 118 -25.28 3.24 -10.91
CA GLY A 118 -24.72 3.11 -12.25
C GLY A 118 -23.21 3.36 -12.31
N ILE A 119 -22.54 3.61 -11.17
CA ILE A 119 -21.09 3.79 -11.11
C ILE A 119 -20.40 2.44 -11.25
N VAL A 120 -19.42 2.35 -12.15
CA VAL A 120 -18.59 1.15 -12.31
C VAL A 120 -17.31 1.32 -11.50
N PHE A 121 -17.11 0.47 -10.50
CA PHE A 121 -15.86 0.43 -9.76
C PHE A 121 -14.77 -0.25 -10.60
N GLN A 122 -13.56 0.34 -10.58
CA GLN A 122 -12.37 -0.30 -11.12
C GLN A 122 -11.65 -1.04 -9.99
N MET A 123 -11.51 -2.36 -10.14
CA MET A 123 -10.79 -3.19 -9.18
C MET A 123 -9.30 -3.03 -9.43
N VAL A 124 -8.59 -2.49 -8.45
CA VAL A 124 -7.15 -2.29 -8.49
C VAL A 124 -6.50 -2.94 -7.28
N GLY A 125 -5.36 -3.60 -7.50
CA GLY A 125 -4.53 -4.11 -6.41
C GLY A 125 -3.87 -2.98 -5.62
N PRO A 126 -3.32 -3.29 -4.43
CA PRO A 126 -2.48 -2.34 -3.71
C PRO A 126 -1.23 -1.99 -4.55
N PRO A 127 -0.70 -0.77 -4.40
CA PRO A 127 0.50 -0.35 -5.14
C PRO A 127 1.67 -1.25 -4.79
N GLN A 128 2.43 -1.63 -5.81
CA GLN A 128 3.61 -2.48 -5.64
C GLN A 128 4.78 -1.68 -5.05
N PRO A 129 5.73 -2.31 -4.33
CA PRO A 129 6.85 -1.59 -3.73
C PRO A 129 7.64 -0.71 -4.72
N GLN A 130 7.82 -1.18 -5.95
CA GLN A 130 8.50 -0.41 -7.00
C GLN A 130 7.74 0.86 -7.40
N GLU A 131 6.41 0.80 -7.47
CA GLU A 131 5.55 1.95 -7.77
C GLU A 131 5.62 2.98 -6.65
N ILE A 132 5.63 2.52 -5.40
CA ILE A 132 5.76 3.41 -4.23
C ILE A 132 7.12 4.12 -4.25
N ILE A 133 8.19 3.40 -4.58
CA ILE A 133 9.54 3.99 -4.67
C ILE A 133 9.60 5.03 -5.78
N ALA A 134 9.09 4.72 -6.97
CA ALA A 134 9.06 5.65 -8.09
C ALA A 134 8.25 6.92 -7.74
N ALA A 135 7.08 6.76 -7.12
CA ALA A 135 6.27 7.88 -6.67
C ALA A 135 7.01 8.75 -5.63
N THR A 136 7.63 8.10 -4.64
CA THR A 136 8.38 8.83 -3.58
C THR A 136 9.60 9.54 -4.16
N ALA A 137 10.31 8.91 -5.09
CA ALA A 137 11.46 9.52 -5.77
C ALA A 137 11.06 10.78 -6.55
N ASN A 138 9.91 10.76 -7.23
CA ASN A 138 9.39 11.95 -7.92
C ASN A 138 9.07 13.10 -6.95
N ASP A 139 8.51 12.79 -5.77
CA ASP A 139 8.27 13.82 -4.75
C ASP A 139 9.57 14.39 -4.19
N VAL A 140 10.60 13.56 -4.00
CA VAL A 140 11.94 14.00 -3.62
C VAL A 140 12.55 14.91 -4.69
N ILE A 141 12.41 14.56 -5.98
CA ILE A 141 12.91 15.38 -7.09
C ILE A 141 12.27 16.78 -7.06
N LYS A 142 10.94 16.87 -6.90
CA LYS A 142 10.25 18.17 -6.76
C LYS A 142 10.79 18.98 -5.59
N ASN A 143 11.09 18.32 -4.47
CA ASN A 143 11.67 18.99 -3.31
C ASN A 143 13.10 19.50 -3.62
N ILE A 144 13.93 18.70 -4.30
CA ILE A 144 15.27 19.10 -4.74
C ILE A 144 15.20 20.30 -5.70
N GLU A 145 14.28 20.28 -6.66
CA GLU A 145 14.08 21.37 -7.62
C GLU A 145 13.61 22.68 -6.96
N SER A 146 12.98 22.59 -5.79
CA SER A 146 12.53 23.76 -5.02
C SER A 146 13.63 24.43 -4.19
N VAL A 147 14.82 23.82 -4.08
CA VAL A 147 15.94 24.36 -3.29
C VAL A 147 16.53 25.60 -3.98
N GLU A 148 16.74 26.66 -3.21
CA GLU A 148 17.34 27.89 -3.71
C GLU A 148 18.80 27.67 -4.16
N SER A 149 19.16 28.18 -5.34
CA SER A 149 20.50 28.03 -5.92
C SER A 149 21.65 28.51 -5.02
N THR A 150 21.41 29.53 -4.19
CA THR A 150 22.40 30.04 -3.23
C THR A 150 22.77 28.98 -2.19
N VAL A 151 21.78 28.21 -1.72
CA VAL A 151 21.98 27.12 -0.75
C VAL A 151 22.74 25.97 -1.39
N VAL A 152 22.41 25.62 -2.64
CA VAL A 152 23.07 24.54 -3.39
C VAL A 152 24.59 24.76 -3.47
N SER A 153 25.02 26.01 -3.63
CA SER A 153 26.44 26.36 -3.77
C SER A 153 27.32 25.93 -2.58
N TYR A 154 26.77 25.90 -1.36
CA TYR A 154 27.50 25.46 -0.16
C TYR A 154 27.85 23.97 -0.18
N PHE A 155 27.15 23.17 -0.99
CA PHE A 155 27.35 21.73 -1.07
C PHE A 155 28.24 21.30 -2.24
N HIS A 156 28.72 22.24 -3.07
CA HIS A 156 29.46 21.91 -4.29
C HIS A 156 30.72 21.07 -4.06
N GLU A 157 31.56 21.42 -3.09
CA GLU A 157 32.83 20.70 -2.86
C GLU A 157 32.55 19.28 -2.32
N THR A 158 31.65 19.15 -1.34
CA THR A 158 31.24 17.84 -0.82
C THR A 158 30.58 16.98 -1.90
N ALA A 159 29.77 17.58 -2.78
CA ALA A 159 29.17 16.87 -3.91
C ALA A 159 30.24 16.36 -4.89
N LYS A 160 31.26 17.19 -5.22
CA LYS A 160 32.37 16.76 -6.09
C LYS A 160 33.16 15.60 -5.48
N GLU A 161 33.48 15.67 -4.18
CA GLU A 161 34.17 14.59 -3.46
C GLU A 161 33.36 13.29 -3.50
N LEU A 162 32.05 13.38 -3.25
CA LEU A 162 31.16 12.22 -3.29
C LEU A 162 31.08 11.63 -4.71
N ILE A 163 30.92 12.47 -5.74
CA ILE A 163 30.92 12.06 -7.14
C ILE A 163 32.25 11.40 -7.52
N ALA A 164 33.39 11.92 -7.06
CA ALA A 164 34.69 11.34 -7.34
C ALA A 164 34.88 9.96 -6.69
N SER A 165 34.30 9.75 -5.50
CA SER A 165 34.44 8.48 -4.76
C SER A 165 33.51 7.36 -5.25
N GLN A 166 32.27 7.66 -5.62
CA GLN A 166 31.24 6.65 -5.94
C GLN A 166 30.73 6.71 -7.38
N GLY A 167 31.03 7.78 -8.11
CA GLY A 167 30.42 8.09 -9.40
C GLY A 167 29.09 8.83 -9.26
N ALA A 168 28.77 9.68 -10.23
CA ALA A 168 27.64 10.61 -10.14
C ALA A 168 26.28 9.89 -10.02
N VAL A 169 26.06 8.84 -10.80
CA VAL A 169 24.79 8.10 -10.83
C VAL A 169 24.55 7.36 -9.52
N GLU A 170 25.58 6.69 -8.99
CA GLU A 170 25.45 5.93 -7.75
C GLU A 170 25.25 6.85 -6.54
N ALA A 171 26.03 7.93 -6.46
CA ALA A 171 25.89 8.94 -5.41
C ALA A 171 24.48 9.57 -5.38
N LEU A 172 23.96 9.96 -6.55
CA LEU A 172 22.62 10.53 -6.64
C LEU A 172 21.54 9.49 -6.34
N SER A 173 21.71 8.25 -6.80
CA SER A 173 20.78 7.14 -6.51
C SER A 173 20.71 6.84 -5.01
N ALA A 174 21.86 6.79 -4.33
CA ALA A 174 21.94 6.59 -2.88
C ALA A 174 21.30 7.75 -2.11
N ALA A 175 21.53 8.99 -2.54
CA ALA A 175 20.90 10.18 -1.94
C ALA A 175 19.38 10.14 -2.10
N LEU A 176 18.87 9.85 -3.30
CA LEU A 176 17.44 9.70 -3.57
C LEU A 176 16.82 8.57 -2.73
N ALA A 177 17.48 7.42 -2.62
CA ALA A 177 17.02 6.31 -1.80
C ALA A 177 16.96 6.67 -0.32
N TYR A 178 17.98 7.39 0.19
CA TYR A 178 18.01 7.87 1.56
C TYR A 178 16.88 8.87 1.84
N MET A 179 16.75 9.91 1.01
CA MET A 179 15.72 10.95 1.15
C MET A 179 14.31 10.41 0.98
N SER A 180 14.13 9.36 0.17
CA SER A 180 12.86 8.66 0.02
C SER A 180 12.52 7.75 1.22
N GLY A 181 13.38 7.67 2.24
CA GLY A 181 13.18 6.85 3.43
C GLY A 181 13.48 5.36 3.24
N TYR A 182 14.21 4.99 2.18
CA TYR A 182 14.57 3.61 1.84
C TYR A 182 16.04 3.28 2.12
N ALA A 183 16.71 4.05 2.98
CA ALA A 183 18.10 3.82 3.38
C ALA A 183 18.33 2.40 3.94
N GLY A 184 17.33 1.83 4.63
CA GLY A 184 17.36 0.46 5.18
C GLY A 184 16.91 -0.63 4.20
N GLY A 185 16.74 -0.31 2.92
CA GLY A 185 16.23 -1.21 1.89
C GLY A 185 14.70 -1.22 1.77
N ILE A 186 14.22 -1.95 0.76
CA ILE A 186 12.79 -2.07 0.44
C ILE A 186 12.21 -3.20 1.30
N LYS A 187 11.36 -2.85 2.27
CA LYS A 187 10.64 -3.85 3.07
C LYS A 187 9.62 -4.59 2.20
N LYS A 188 9.86 -5.87 1.95
CA LYS A 188 8.89 -6.77 1.31
C LYS A 188 7.68 -6.96 2.23
N ARG A 189 6.49 -7.04 1.65
CA ARG A 189 5.21 -7.24 2.36
C ARG A 189 4.42 -8.38 1.70
N SER A 190 3.69 -9.13 2.50
CA SER A 190 2.76 -10.16 2.01
C SER A 190 1.66 -9.52 1.15
N LEU A 191 1.38 -10.08 -0.02
CA LEU A 191 0.21 -9.71 -0.82
C LEU A 191 -1.10 -10.21 -0.21
N MET A 192 -1.05 -11.24 0.64
CA MET A 192 -2.25 -11.78 1.29
C MET A 192 -2.67 -10.98 2.52
N SER A 193 -1.71 -10.50 3.30
CA SER A 193 -1.94 -9.93 4.64
C SER A 193 -1.35 -8.54 4.85
N ALA A 194 -0.58 -8.02 3.90
CA ALA A 194 0.18 -6.78 4.01
C ALA A 194 1.22 -6.73 5.15
N VAL A 195 1.46 -7.87 5.82
CA VAL A 195 2.43 -7.97 6.92
C VAL A 195 3.85 -7.74 6.39
N GLU A 196 4.59 -6.84 7.05
CA GLU A 196 5.99 -6.55 6.75
C GLU A 196 6.89 -7.76 7.02
N GLY A 197 7.94 -7.90 6.22
CA GLY A 197 8.91 -8.97 6.39
C GLY A 197 8.47 -10.31 5.80
N TYR A 198 7.31 -10.39 5.17
CA TYR A 198 6.87 -11.59 4.43
C TYR A 198 6.76 -11.29 2.93
N THR A 199 6.97 -12.32 2.12
CA THR A 199 6.76 -12.28 0.66
C THR A 199 5.79 -13.40 0.30
N THR A 200 4.77 -13.08 -0.50
CA THR A 200 3.82 -14.08 -0.97
C THR A 200 4.40 -14.82 -2.17
N LEU A 201 4.46 -16.14 -2.07
CA LEU A 201 4.84 -17.03 -3.17
C LEU A 201 3.59 -17.73 -3.70
N LEU A 202 3.63 -18.07 -4.99
CA LEU A 202 2.61 -18.85 -5.67
C LEU A 202 3.25 -20.15 -6.17
N PHE A 203 2.77 -21.27 -5.62
CA PHE A 203 3.12 -22.61 -6.08
C PHE A 203 2.04 -23.07 -7.06
N ARG A 204 2.38 -23.28 -8.33
CA ARG A 204 1.43 -23.75 -9.34
C ARG A 204 1.62 -25.23 -9.65
N PHE A 205 0.52 -25.86 -10.01
CA PHE A 205 0.43 -27.21 -10.51
C PHE A 205 -0.18 -27.16 -11.92
N THR A 206 0.22 -28.09 -12.77
CA THR A 206 -0.42 -28.31 -14.08
C THR A 206 -1.74 -29.10 -14.00
N TYR A 207 -2.13 -29.49 -12.79
CA TYR A 207 -3.32 -30.29 -12.49
C TYR A 207 -3.96 -29.82 -11.17
N PRO A 208 -5.28 -30.03 -10.98
CA PRO A 208 -5.96 -29.60 -9.76
C PRO A 208 -5.52 -30.45 -8.55
N ILE A 209 -5.37 -29.79 -7.40
CA ILE A 209 -5.10 -30.41 -6.11
C ILE A 209 -6.28 -30.18 -5.15
N ARG A 210 -6.42 -31.02 -4.12
CA ARG A 210 -7.59 -30.93 -3.21
C ARG A 210 -7.38 -30.03 -2.00
N HIS A 211 -6.15 -29.91 -1.51
CA HIS A 211 -5.86 -29.25 -0.24
C HIS A 211 -4.53 -28.50 -0.28
N SER A 212 -4.47 -27.31 0.33
CA SER A 212 -3.21 -26.56 0.43
C SER A 212 -2.13 -27.27 1.27
N SER A 213 -2.52 -28.27 2.06
CA SER A 213 -1.61 -29.11 2.86
C SER A 213 -0.59 -29.89 2.04
N TYR A 214 -0.85 -30.16 0.74
CA TYR A 214 0.15 -30.77 -0.15
C TYR A 214 1.41 -29.92 -0.22
N VAL A 215 1.24 -28.62 -0.48
CA VAL A 215 2.37 -27.68 -0.54
C VAL A 215 3.01 -27.54 0.83
N ARG A 216 2.22 -27.39 1.91
CA ARG A 216 2.77 -27.36 3.26
C ARG A 216 3.68 -28.57 3.57
N ASN A 217 3.25 -29.77 3.20
CA ASN A 217 4.03 -31.00 3.40
C ASN A 217 5.30 -31.04 2.54
N ILE A 218 5.26 -30.55 1.30
CA ILE A 218 6.44 -30.43 0.44
C ILE A 218 7.51 -29.58 1.15
N PHE A 219 7.14 -28.41 1.65
CA PHE A 219 8.08 -27.51 2.32
C PHE A 219 8.57 -28.09 3.65
N ARG A 220 7.69 -28.68 4.46
CA ARG A 220 8.09 -29.33 5.72
C ARG A 220 9.13 -30.44 5.50
N ASN A 221 9.01 -31.20 4.41
CA ASN A 221 9.91 -32.32 4.12
C ASN A 221 11.23 -31.87 3.46
N HIS A 222 11.18 -30.88 2.56
CA HIS A 222 12.36 -30.47 1.77
C HIS A 222 13.14 -29.30 2.39
N TYR A 223 12.50 -28.55 3.29
CA TYR A 223 13.03 -27.37 3.97
C TYR A 223 12.67 -27.38 5.47
N PRO A 224 13.09 -28.41 6.24
CA PRO A 224 12.76 -28.53 7.66
C PRO A 224 13.30 -27.38 8.53
N GLN A 225 14.27 -26.61 8.02
CA GLN A 225 14.79 -25.40 8.65
C GLN A 225 13.82 -24.20 8.59
N LEU A 226 12.79 -24.25 7.74
CA LEU A 226 11.73 -23.25 7.73
C LEU A 226 10.72 -23.60 8.84
N SER A 227 10.75 -22.81 9.92
CA SER A 227 9.77 -22.93 11.01
C SER A 227 8.35 -22.59 10.54
N GLU A 228 7.33 -22.98 11.31
CA GLU A 228 5.94 -22.61 11.03
C GLU A 228 5.71 -21.08 11.00
N ASP A 229 6.53 -20.33 11.74
CA ASP A 229 6.51 -18.85 11.68
C ASP A 229 7.12 -18.33 10.37
N SER A 230 8.11 -19.03 9.82
CA SER A 230 8.82 -18.63 8.61
C SER A 230 8.02 -18.90 7.34
N ILE A 231 7.07 -19.83 7.36
CA ILE A 231 6.24 -20.19 6.21
C ILE A 231 4.80 -20.50 6.61
N LYS A 232 3.85 -19.68 6.14
CA LYS A 232 2.48 -19.69 6.68
C LYS A 232 1.40 -19.27 5.68
N ALA A 233 0.16 -19.28 6.18
CA ALA A 233 -1.01 -18.76 5.47
C ALA A 233 -1.30 -19.40 4.10
N PHE A 234 -1.04 -20.71 3.98
CA PHE A 234 -1.33 -21.49 2.77
C PHE A 234 -2.81 -21.45 2.39
N LYS A 235 -3.14 -20.86 1.24
CA LYS A 235 -4.49 -20.79 0.68
C LYS A 235 -4.49 -21.34 -0.73
N LEU A 236 -5.52 -22.11 -1.06
CA LEU A 236 -5.69 -22.70 -2.38
C LEU A 236 -6.23 -21.62 -3.33
N THR A 237 -5.79 -21.63 -4.58
CA THR A 237 -6.40 -20.82 -5.64
C THR A 237 -7.76 -21.39 -6.00
N LYS A 238 -8.67 -20.53 -6.49
CA LYS A 238 -10.04 -20.92 -6.84
C LYS A 238 -10.12 -21.96 -7.95
N ASP A 239 -9.15 -21.95 -8.88
CA ASP A 239 -9.01 -22.96 -9.94
C ASP A 239 -8.45 -24.30 -9.45
N MET A 240 -8.10 -24.41 -8.16
CA MET A 240 -7.50 -25.57 -7.51
C MET A 240 -6.11 -25.95 -8.07
N GLN A 241 -5.49 -25.13 -8.92
CA GLN A 241 -4.21 -25.42 -9.58
C GLN A 241 -3.02 -24.66 -8.95
N GLY A 242 -3.21 -24.05 -7.79
CA GLY A 242 -2.14 -23.36 -7.10
C GLY A 242 -2.38 -23.17 -5.62
N VAL A 243 -1.30 -22.89 -4.90
CA VAL A 243 -1.33 -22.50 -3.48
C VAL A 243 -0.52 -21.22 -3.34
N VAL A 244 -1.15 -20.19 -2.79
CA VAL A 244 -0.44 -19.02 -2.29
C VAL A 244 -0.07 -19.24 -0.83
N PHE A 245 1.10 -18.75 -0.44
CA PHE A 245 1.54 -18.80 0.94
C PHE A 245 2.58 -17.70 1.18
N ASP A 246 2.76 -17.33 2.44
CA ASP A 246 3.77 -16.36 2.83
C ASP A 246 5.03 -17.07 3.30
N ILE A 247 6.18 -16.56 2.89
CA ILE A 247 7.49 -16.90 3.45
C ILE A 247 8.14 -15.65 4.05
N SER A 248 8.88 -15.81 5.14
CA SER A 248 9.71 -14.75 5.70
C SER A 248 10.76 -14.30 4.68
N SER A 249 10.88 -12.99 4.51
CA SER A 249 11.66 -12.37 3.43
C SER A 249 13.16 -12.51 3.63
N ASP A 250 13.61 -12.72 4.87
CA ASP A 250 15.00 -13.07 5.21
C ASP A 250 15.36 -14.51 4.83
N LYS A 251 14.37 -15.36 4.54
CA LYS A 251 14.54 -16.74 4.07
C LYS A 251 14.37 -16.89 2.56
N LEU A 252 14.17 -15.79 1.84
CA LEU A 252 13.91 -15.77 0.41
C LEU A 252 14.91 -14.87 -0.32
N GLU A 253 15.74 -15.48 -1.15
CA GLU A 253 16.67 -14.82 -2.05
C GLU A 253 16.28 -15.06 -3.51
N ILE A 254 16.63 -14.10 -4.37
CA ILE A 254 16.42 -14.20 -5.82
C ILE A 254 17.80 -14.17 -6.48
N GLY A 255 18.17 -15.26 -7.14
CA GLY A 255 19.40 -15.37 -7.91
C GLY A 255 19.40 -14.45 -9.13
N LYS A 256 20.55 -14.29 -9.77
CA LYS A 256 20.75 -13.36 -10.91
C LYS A 256 19.81 -13.64 -12.10
N ASP A 257 19.39 -14.89 -12.27
CA ASP A 257 18.50 -15.33 -13.36
C ASP A 257 17.03 -15.47 -12.91
N GLY A 258 16.66 -14.91 -11.76
CA GLY A 258 15.31 -15.03 -11.19
C GLY A 258 15.05 -16.34 -10.47
N GLU A 259 16.09 -17.17 -10.25
CA GLU A 259 16.02 -18.40 -9.47
C GLU A 259 15.60 -18.10 -8.02
N ILE A 260 14.62 -18.85 -7.52
CA ILE A 260 14.17 -18.72 -6.13
C ILE A 260 15.06 -19.56 -5.23
N VAL A 261 15.69 -18.93 -4.23
CA VAL A 261 16.50 -19.61 -3.22
C VAL A 261 15.81 -19.47 -1.87
N LEU A 262 15.51 -20.62 -1.25
CA LEU A 262 14.76 -20.71 0.00
C LEU A 262 15.66 -21.24 1.11
N ALA A 263 15.88 -20.44 2.14
CA ALA A 263 16.77 -20.74 3.26
C ALA A 263 18.14 -21.32 2.79
N GLY A 264 18.75 -20.64 1.81
CA GLY A 264 20.06 -20.99 1.25
C GLY A 264 20.05 -22.13 0.23
N LYS A 265 18.89 -22.70 -0.12
CA LYS A 265 18.79 -23.80 -1.09
C LYS A 265 17.94 -23.40 -2.31
N PRO A 266 18.45 -23.57 -3.55
CA PRO A 266 17.71 -23.22 -4.76
C PRO A 266 16.50 -24.11 -4.96
N TRP A 267 15.42 -23.52 -5.45
CA TRP A 267 14.21 -24.21 -5.89
C TRP A 267 14.29 -24.49 -7.39
N ALA A 268 14.15 -25.76 -7.76
CA ALA A 268 14.08 -26.17 -9.16
C ALA A 268 12.61 -26.38 -9.57
N ASN A 269 12.16 -25.62 -10.57
CA ASN A 269 10.86 -25.86 -11.20
C ASN A 269 10.87 -27.19 -11.96
N SER A 270 9.71 -27.85 -12.01
CA SER A 270 9.51 -29.09 -12.74
C SER A 270 8.49 -28.89 -13.86
N LYS A 271 8.31 -29.92 -14.70
CA LYS A 271 7.27 -29.90 -15.75
C LYS A 271 5.86 -29.77 -15.19
N THR A 272 5.64 -30.21 -13.96
CA THR A 272 4.30 -30.30 -13.37
C THR A 272 4.06 -29.27 -12.27
N THR A 273 5.13 -28.66 -11.74
CA THR A 273 5.08 -27.74 -10.61
C THR A 273 6.02 -26.57 -10.79
N THR A 274 5.55 -25.36 -10.55
CA THR A 274 6.39 -24.15 -10.54
C THR A 274 6.21 -23.37 -9.26
N LEU A 275 7.26 -22.65 -8.87
CA LEU A 275 7.24 -21.68 -7.78
C LEU A 275 7.62 -20.32 -8.34
N GLU A 276 6.84 -19.30 -8.01
CA GLU A 276 7.08 -17.91 -8.40
C GLU A 276 6.78 -16.96 -7.25
N ILE A 277 7.39 -15.78 -7.27
CA ILE A 277 6.97 -14.67 -6.40
C ILE A 277 5.68 -14.12 -6.99
N ALA A 278 4.62 -14.11 -6.19
CA ALA A 278 3.35 -13.56 -6.62
C ALA A 278 3.52 -12.05 -6.88
N LYS A 279 3.18 -11.61 -8.10
CA LYS A 279 3.15 -10.18 -8.46
C LYS A 279 1.80 -9.55 -8.13
N GLU A 280 0.76 -10.37 -8.18
CA GLU A 280 -0.61 -10.05 -7.83
C GLU A 280 -1.24 -11.26 -7.12
N LEU A 281 -2.30 -11.03 -6.36
CA LEU A 281 -2.99 -12.11 -5.66
C LEU A 281 -4.01 -12.77 -6.60
N PRO A 282 -3.87 -14.08 -6.93
CA PRO A 282 -4.87 -14.78 -7.71
C PRO A 282 -6.19 -14.93 -6.92
N GLU A 283 -7.29 -15.24 -7.62
CA GLU A 283 -8.54 -15.60 -6.94
C GLU A 283 -8.32 -16.81 -6.04
N LEU A 284 -8.67 -16.67 -4.76
CA LEU A 284 -8.46 -17.70 -3.74
C LEU A 284 -9.77 -18.43 -3.45
N GLN A 285 -9.66 -19.69 -3.07
CA GLN A 285 -10.76 -20.43 -2.49
C GLN A 285 -11.13 -19.80 -1.13
N GLU A 286 -12.44 -19.61 -0.91
CA GLU A 286 -12.99 -19.07 0.34
C GLU A 286 -12.74 -19.99 1.55
#